data_AF-A0ABD5VZN0-F1
#
_entry.id   AF-A0ABD5VZN0-F1
#
_cell.length_a   1.000
_cell.length_b   1.000
_cell.length_c   1.000
_cell.angle_alpha   90.00
_cell.angle_beta   90.00
_cell.angle_gamma   90.00
#
_symmetry.space_group_name_H-M   'P 1'
#
loop_
_entity.id
_entity.type
_entity.pdbx_description
1 polymer ?
#
loop_
_entity_poly.entity_id
_entity_poly.type
_entity_poly.pdbx_seq_one_letter_code
_entity_poly.pdbx_strand_id
1 'polypeptide(L)' 'MTPEVTRTESEGIDYGWVMQVTFITSIVAGAPIVALLSTFVTLETWPERAQFAAGTGAVLWFVIAVSVFFYARRKQRED' A
#
# COMPACT_ATOMS: atom_id res chain seq x y z
N MET A 1 -21.55 -33.91 3.53
CA MET A 1 -22.04 -32.55 3.81
C MET A 1 -20.91 -31.60 3.42
N THR A 2 -20.96 -31.04 2.23
CA THR A 2 -20.00 -30.02 1.80
C THR A 2 -20.35 -28.72 2.53
N PRO A 3 -19.38 -28.02 3.15
CA PRO A 3 -19.67 -26.76 3.82
C PRO A 3 -20.28 -25.78 2.80
N GLU A 4 -21.43 -25.21 3.14
CA GLU A 4 -22.05 -24.17 2.34
C GLU A 4 -21.20 -22.91 2.48
N VAL A 5 -20.58 -22.47 1.39
CA VAL A 5 -19.81 -21.23 1.36
C VAL A 5 -20.79 -20.08 1.28
N THR A 6 -21.11 -19.49 2.44
CA THR A 6 -21.85 -18.23 2.50
C THR A 6 -20.93 -17.12 1.99
N ARG A 7 -21.12 -16.69 0.74
CA ARG A 7 -20.49 -15.47 0.21
C ARG A 7 -21.20 -14.27 0.82
N THR A 8 -20.52 -13.55 1.71
CA THR A 8 -20.93 -12.20 2.10
C THR A 8 -20.64 -11.28 0.91
N GLU A 9 -21.64 -11.01 0.10
CA GLU A 9 -21.60 -9.90 -0.86
C GLU A 9 -21.49 -8.61 -0.04
N SER A 10 -20.29 -8.01 0.01
CA SER A 10 -20.08 -6.76 0.71
C SER A 10 -20.67 -5.63 -0.13
N GLU A 11 -21.88 -5.18 0.21
CA GLU A 11 -22.49 -3.99 -0.37
C GLU A 11 -21.67 -2.75 0.06
N GLY A 12 -20.67 -2.34 -0.76
CA GLY A 12 -19.81 -1.20 -0.46
C GLY A 12 -18.35 -1.29 -0.93
N ILE A 13 -17.44 -0.56 -0.27
CA ILE A 13 -15.98 -0.64 -0.53
C ILE A 13 -15.49 -2.03 -0.11
N ASP A 14 -14.83 -2.77 -1.00
CA ASP A 14 -14.13 -4.02 -0.63
C ASP A 14 -12.88 -3.71 0.19
N TYR A 15 -13.04 -3.66 1.51
CA TYR A 15 -11.94 -3.40 2.45
C TYR A 15 -10.88 -4.50 2.46
N GLY A 16 -11.24 -5.74 2.10
CA GLY A 16 -10.30 -6.84 1.96
C GLY A 16 -9.36 -6.61 0.78
N TRP A 17 -9.92 -6.23 -0.36
CA TRP A 17 -9.16 -5.82 -1.54
C TRP A 17 -8.30 -4.58 -1.27
N VAL A 18 -8.84 -3.54 -0.61
CA VAL A 18 -8.08 -2.33 -0.26
C VAL A 18 -6.86 -2.68 0.58
N MET A 19 -7.03 -3.55 1.59
CA MET A 19 -5.93 -4.00 2.45
C MET A 19 -4.89 -4.79 1.64
N GLN A 20 -5.32 -5.76 0.84
CA GLN A 20 -4.43 -6.59 0.02
C GLN A 20 -3.64 -5.74 -0.98
N VAL A 21 -4.30 -4.85 -1.71
CA VAL A 21 -3.65 -3.97 -2.68
C VAL A 21 -2.67 -3.03 -2.01
N THR A 22 -3.04 -2.44 -0.88
CA THR A 22 -2.13 -1.55 -0.12
C THR A 22 -0.90 -2.31 0.36
N PHE A 23 -1.07 -3.53 0.89
CA PHE A 23 0.02 -4.38 1.34
C PHE A 23 0.95 -4.79 0.20
N ILE A 24 0.40 -5.33 -0.89
CA ILE A 24 1.16 -5.76 -2.07
C ILE A 24 1.88 -4.57 -2.70
N THR A 25 1.22 -3.43 -2.86
CA THR A 25 1.82 -2.23 -3.44
C THR A 25 2.98 -1.71 -2.59
N SER A 26 2.85 -1.74 -1.27
CA SER A 26 3.92 -1.32 -0.36
C SER A 26 5.17 -2.20 -0.48
N ILE A 27 5.00 -3.49 -0.72
CA ILE A 27 6.13 -4.42 -0.90
C ILE A 27 6.72 -4.29 -2.31
N VAL A 28 5.89 -4.44 -3.35
CA VAL A 28 6.34 -4.54 -4.74
C VAL A 28 6.82 -3.19 -5.29
N ALA A 29 6.20 -2.09 -4.89
CA ALA A 29 6.59 -0.75 -5.33
C ALA A 29 7.32 0.01 -4.22
N GLY A 30 6.77 0.02 -3.00
CA GLY A 30 7.31 0.81 -1.90
C GLY A 30 8.77 0.47 -1.57
N ALA A 31 9.07 -0.81 -1.32
CA ALA A 31 10.44 -1.21 -0.96
C ALA A 31 11.46 -0.94 -2.09
N PRO A 32 11.20 -1.26 -3.37
CA PRO A 32 12.10 -0.89 -4.46
C PRO A 32 12.29 0.62 -4.63
N ILE A 33 11.24 1.43 -4.45
CA ILE A 33 11.37 2.89 -4.53
C ILE A 33 12.26 3.41 -3.39
N VAL A 34 12.06 2.95 -2.15
CA VAL A 34 12.94 3.33 -1.02
C VAL A 34 14.39 2.93 -1.29
N ALA A 35 14.61 1.71 -1.80
CA ALA A 35 15.94 1.20 -2.14
C ALA A 35 16.59 1.99 -3.29
N LEU A 36 15.82 2.42 -4.29
CA LEU A 36 16.31 3.26 -5.36
C LEU A 36 16.66 4.66 -4.84
N LEU A 37 15.78 5.26 -4.04
CA LEU A 37 15.99 6.58 -3.46
C LEU A 37 17.22 6.64 -2.54
N SER A 38 17.52 5.53 -1.84
CA SER A 38 18.71 5.47 -0.97
C SER A 38 20.03 5.55 -1.75
N THR A 39 20.03 5.27 -3.06
CA THR A 39 21.24 5.39 -3.90
C THR A 39 21.66 6.84 -4.16
N PHE A 40 20.77 7.81 -3.91
CA PHE A 40 21.03 9.23 -4.13
C PHE A 40 21.50 9.98 -2.87
N VAL A 41 21.57 9.29 -1.73
CA VAL A 41 21.94 9.89 -0.44
C VAL A 41 23.00 9.03 0.26
N THR A 42 23.98 9.68 0.87
CA THR A 42 24.97 8.99 1.72
C THR A 42 24.34 8.66 3.06
N LEU A 43 24.24 7.37 3.37
CA LEU A 43 23.69 6.83 4.61
C LEU A 43 24.74 5.96 5.28
N GLU A 44 25.64 6.59 6.02
CA GLU A 44 26.83 5.94 6.59
C GLU A 44 26.47 5.16 7.87
N THR A 45 25.55 5.70 8.66
CA THR A 45 25.17 5.16 9.95
C THR A 45 23.81 4.45 9.91
N TRP A 46 23.61 3.53 10.86
CA TRP A 46 22.31 2.85 11.03
C TRP A 46 21.14 3.81 11.37
N PRO A 47 21.31 4.80 12.27
CA PRO A 47 20.26 5.77 12.56
C PRO A 47 19.81 6.55 11.33
N GLU A 48 20.74 6.99 10.47
CA GLU A 48 20.42 7.70 9.23
C GLU A 48 19.58 6.83 8.28
N ARG A 49 19.94 5.55 8.13
CA ARG A 49 19.18 4.59 7.33
C ARG A 49 17.75 4.42 7.85
N ALA A 50 17.59 4.31 9.17
CA ALA A 50 16.29 4.15 9.81
C ALA A 50 15.42 5.41 9.64
N GLN A 51 15.98 6.60 9.84
CA GLN A 51 15.28 7.87 9.64
C GLN A 51 14.87 8.08 8.19
N PHE A 52 15.77 7.77 7.24
CA PHE A 52 15.48 7.82 5.82
C PHE A 52 14.34 6.87 5.45
N ALA A 53 14.45 5.59 5.84
CA ALA A 53 13.44 4.59 5.54
C ALA A 53 12.08 4.94 6.13
N ALA A 54 12.03 5.43 7.38
CA ALA A 54 10.79 5.86 8.02
C ALA A 54 10.18 7.08 7.33
N GLY A 55 10.99 8.09 7.00
CA GLY A 55 10.54 9.31 6.33
C GLY A 55 10.01 9.04 4.91
N THR A 56 10.81 8.37 4.08
CA THR A 56 10.41 8.01 2.71
C THR A 56 9.24 7.02 2.71
N GLY A 57 9.25 6.05 3.64
CA GLY A 57 8.17 5.09 3.81
C GLY A 57 6.84 5.76 4.17
N ALA A 58 6.86 6.77 5.05
CA ALA A 58 5.65 7.52 5.40
C ALA A 58 5.05 8.27 4.19
N VAL A 59 5.90 8.92 3.38
CA VAL A 59 5.46 9.61 2.16
C VAL A 59 4.86 8.63 1.15
N LEU A 60 5.53 7.50 0.90
CA LEU A 60 5.03 6.48 0.00
C LEU A 60 3.72 5.86 0.48
N TRP A 61 3.63 5.57 1.77
CA TRP A 61 2.40 5.03 2.37
C TRP A 61 1.22 5.98 2.17
N PHE A 62 1.43 7.29 2.39
CA PHE A 62 0.40 8.29 2.15
C PHE A 62 -0.04 8.32 0.69
N VAL A 63 0.90 8.32 -0.26
CA VAL A 63 0.59 8.30 -1.71
C VAL A 63 -0.21 7.05 -2.09
N ILE A 64 0.18 5.87 -1.60
CA ILE A 64 -0.51 4.61 -1.85
C ILE A 64 -1.93 4.67 -1.27
N ALA A 65 -2.08 5.06 0.00
CA ALA A 65 -3.37 5.13 0.67
C ALA A 65 -4.35 6.07 -0.07
N VAL A 66 -3.88 7.25 -0.46
CA VAL A 66 -4.66 8.22 -1.24
C VAL A 66 -5.03 7.65 -2.60
N SER A 67 -4.08 7.04 -3.32
CA SER A 67 -4.32 6.46 -4.65
C SER A 67 -5.35 5.33 -4.59
N VAL A 68 -5.24 4.42 -3.61
CA VAL A 68 -6.17 3.32 -3.41
C VAL A 68 -7.56 3.83 -3.05
N PHE A 69 -7.67 4.83 -2.18
CA PHE A 69 -8.95 5.46 -1.83
C PHE A 69 -9.62 6.08 -3.07
N PHE A 70 -8.88 6.86 -3.86
CA PHE A 70 -9.41 7.47 -5.07
C PHE A 70 -9.79 6.42 -6.12
N TYR A 71 -9.00 5.35 -6.28
CA TYR A 71 -9.30 4.26 -7.19
C TYR A 71 -10.59 3.53 -6.79
N ALA A 72 -10.72 3.16 -5.52
CA ALA A 72 -11.93 2.52 -5.00
C ALA A 72 -13.16 3.41 -5.19
N ARG A 73 -13.04 4.71 -4.89
CA ARG A 73 -14.11 5.69 -5.07
C ARG A 73 -14.49 5.90 -6.54
N ARG A 74 -13.54 5.80 -7.46
CA ARG A 74 -13.81 5.92 -8.90
C ARG A 74 -14.56 4.69 -9.40
N LYS A 75 -14.11 3.49 -9.03
CA LYS A 75 -14.72 2.23 -9.47
C LYS A 75 -16.20 2.15 -9.05
N GLN A 76 -16.52 2.59 -7.83
CA GLN A 76 -17.90 2.71 -7.33
C GLN A 76 -18.80 3.70 -8.09
N ARG A 77 -18.25 4.59 -8.93
CA ARG A 77 -19.04 5.50 -9.76
C ARG A 77 -19.29 4.95 -11.17
N GLU A 78 -18.48 3.98 -11.58
CA GLU A 78 -18.57 3.33 -12.90
C GLU A 78 -19.49 2.10 -12.86
N ASP A 79 -19.68 1.50 -11.67
CA ASP A 79 -20.70 0.48 -11.35
C ASP A 79 -22.05 1.12 -10.94
#